data_AF-A0A7C1QA66-F1
#
_entry.id   AF-A0A7C1QA66-F1
#
_cell.length_a   1.000
_cell.length_b   1.000
_cell.length_c   1.000
_cell.angle_alpha   90.00
_cell.angle_beta   90.00
_cell.angle_gamma   90.00
#
_symmetry.space_group_name_H-M   'P 1'
#
loop_
_entity.id
_entity.type
_entity.pdbx_description
1 polymer ?
#
loop_
_entity_poly.entity_id
_entity_poly.type
_entity_poly.pdbx_seq_one_letter_code
_entity_poly.pdbx_strand_id
1 'polypeptide(L)'
;MRDLSKQFGIVSILFLAVMAVSPLKEYFREWRQYQRKYNEYIQKLPQRFSPVKIALKQTWIPELDVIDRCTTCHVGMMEPALKDADLPFAAHSPMYHHPERFGCTPCHSGQGLATSVKTTFGFIKFWDKPMLSSKFIESSCGTCHKEGEVTHA
;
A
#
# COMPACT_ATOMS: atom_id res chain seq x y z
N MET A 1 -19.10 20.14 45.21
CA MET A 1 -18.26 18.91 45.07
C MET A 1 -18.91 17.84 44.19
N ARG A 2 -20.16 17.41 44.45
CA ARG A 2 -20.84 16.33 43.69
C ARG A 2 -21.00 16.60 42.18
N ASP A 3 -21.08 17.86 41.78
CA ASP A 3 -21.21 18.27 40.38
C ASP A 3 -19.88 18.21 39.62
N LEU A 4 -18.79 18.56 40.30
CA LEU A 4 -17.43 18.53 39.73
C LEU A 4 -17.00 17.08 39.40
N SER A 5 -17.33 16.12 40.27
CA SER A 5 -17.04 14.70 40.03
C SER A 5 -17.82 14.13 38.84
N LYS A 6 -19.07 14.58 38.63
CA LYS A 6 -19.88 14.20 37.46
C LYS A 6 -19.31 14.77 36.17
N GLN A 7 -18.96 16.07 36.18
CA GLN A 7 -18.32 16.73 35.04
C GLN A 7 -17.00 16.07 34.67
N PHE A 8 -16.15 15.78 35.65
CA PHE A 8 -14.88 15.08 35.44
C PHE A 8 -15.09 13.69 34.81
N GLY A 9 -16.07 12.91 35.31
CA GLY A 9 -16.40 11.60 34.74
C GLY A 9 -16.85 11.69 33.28
N ILE A 10 -17.74 12.64 32.94
CA ILE A 10 -18.24 12.84 31.58
C ILE A 10 -17.10 13.22 30.63
N VAL A 11 -16.26 14.18 31.01
CA VAL A 11 -15.12 14.61 30.19
C VAL A 11 -14.11 13.49 30.00
N SER A 12 -13.85 12.69 31.04
CA SER A 12 -12.94 11.54 30.97
C SER A 12 -13.46 10.47 30.00
N ILE A 13 -14.75 10.15 30.04
CA ILE A 13 -15.37 9.19 29.10
C ILE A 13 -15.32 9.72 27.68
N LEU A 14 -15.65 11.00 27.47
CA LEU A 14 -15.54 11.64 26.15
C LEU A 14 -14.11 11.59 25.60
N PHE A 15 -13.12 11.89 26.45
CA PHE A 15 -11.71 11.83 26.08
C PHE A 15 -11.30 10.40 25.69
N LEU A 16 -11.68 9.39 26.48
CA LEU A 16 -11.43 7.99 26.16
C LEU A 16 -12.09 7.58 24.84
N ALA A 17 -13.34 7.99 24.60
CA ALA A 17 -14.04 7.71 23.35
C ALA A 17 -13.32 8.31 22.14
N VAL A 18 -12.85 9.56 22.23
CA VAL A 18 -12.07 10.21 21.17
C VAL A 18 -10.73 9.50 20.95
N MET A 19 -10.02 9.15 22.02
CA MET A 19 -8.74 8.41 21.93
C MET A 19 -8.90 7.03 21.30
N ALA A 20 -10.03 6.36 21.53
CA ALA A 20 -10.33 5.05 20.94
C ALA A 20 -10.51 5.11 19.41
N VAL A 21 -10.87 6.27 18.84
CA VAL A 21 -11.12 6.42 17.38
C VAL A 21 -9.88 6.05 16.56
N SER A 22 -8.69 6.48 16.96
CA SER A 22 -7.44 6.21 16.24
C SER A 22 -7.11 4.71 16.16
N PRO A 23 -6.97 3.97 17.28
CA PRO A 23 -6.67 2.54 17.23
C PRO A 23 -7.79 1.72 16.59
N LEU A 24 -9.07 2.10 16.76
CA LEU A 24 -10.18 1.44 16.08
C LEU A 24 -10.07 1.60 14.55
N LYS A 25 -9.82 2.83 14.07
CA LYS A 25 -9.61 3.07 12.64
C LYS A 25 -8.44 2.25 12.10
N GLU A 26 -7.36 2.10 12.87
CA GLU A 26 -6.20 1.31 12.46
C GLU A 26 -6.47 -0.21 12.47
N TYR A 27 -7.25 -0.69 13.43
CA TYR A 27 -7.66 -2.09 13.51
C TYR A 27 -8.54 -2.50 12.32
N PHE A 28 -9.44 -1.60 11.88
CA PHE A 28 -10.36 -1.85 10.77
C PHE A 28 -9.84 -1.41 9.40
N ARG A 29 -8.53 -1.19 9.25
CA ARG A 29 -7.97 -0.83 7.94
C ARG A 29 -8.14 -1.93 6.90
N GLU A 30 -8.50 -1.50 5.70
CA GLU A 30 -8.73 -2.36 4.53
C GLU A 30 -7.53 -3.27 4.19
N TRP A 31 -6.29 -2.74 4.27
CA TRP A 31 -5.07 -3.50 3.95
C TRP A 31 -4.92 -4.80 4.75
N ARG A 32 -5.40 -4.85 6.00
CA ARG A 32 -5.37 -6.07 6.83
C ARG A 32 -6.22 -7.18 6.22
N GLN A 33 -7.35 -6.82 5.62
CA GLN A 33 -8.24 -7.77 4.99
C GLN A 33 -7.60 -8.39 3.74
N TYR A 34 -6.84 -7.62 2.96
CA TYR A 34 -6.11 -8.15 1.79
C TYR A 34 -5.08 -9.20 2.18
N GLN A 35 -4.30 -8.97 3.24
CA GLN A 35 -3.32 -9.95 3.72
C GLN A 35 -3.98 -11.22 4.28
N ARG A 36 -5.12 -11.09 4.99
CA ARG A 36 -5.92 -12.25 5.43
C ARG A 36 -6.44 -13.06 4.25
N LYS A 37 -7.06 -12.37 3.27
CA LYS A 37 -7.56 -12.99 2.04
C LYS A 37 -6.44 -13.67 1.24
N TYR A 38 -5.26 -13.08 1.17
CA TYR A 38 -4.10 -13.71 0.54
C TYR A 38 -3.73 -15.02 1.25
N ASN A 39 -3.61 -15.00 2.58
CA ASN A 39 -3.28 -16.21 3.36
C ASN A 39 -4.35 -17.30 3.20
N GLU A 40 -5.62 -16.94 3.11
CA GLU A 40 -6.71 -17.89 2.81
C GLU A 40 -6.68 -18.39 1.36
N TYR A 41 -6.31 -17.53 0.41
CA TYR A 41 -6.22 -17.82 -1.01
C TYR A 41 -5.12 -18.84 -1.31
N ILE A 42 -3.91 -18.60 -0.82
CA ILE A 42 -2.75 -19.47 -1.08
C ILE A 42 -2.92 -20.89 -0.50
N GLN A 43 -3.73 -21.06 0.55
CA GLN A 43 -4.03 -22.38 1.13
C GLN A 43 -4.86 -23.26 0.20
N LYS A 44 -5.58 -22.66 -0.75
CA LYS A 44 -6.43 -23.37 -1.71
C LYS A 44 -5.68 -23.76 -2.97
N LEU A 45 -4.47 -23.24 -3.16
CA LEU A 45 -3.66 -23.52 -4.34
C LEU A 45 -2.95 -24.88 -4.19
N PRO A 46 -2.73 -25.61 -5.30
CA PRO A 46 -2.00 -26.88 -5.27
C PRO A 46 -0.52 -26.70 -4.91
N GLN A 47 0.01 -25.49 -5.12
CA GLN A 47 1.39 -25.12 -4.81
C GLN A 47 1.48 -24.55 -3.40
N ARG A 48 2.61 -24.79 -2.73
CA ARG A 48 2.82 -24.38 -1.35
C ARG A 48 3.52 -23.01 -1.30
N PHE A 49 2.79 -22.00 -0.83
CA PHE A 49 3.31 -20.66 -0.57
C PHE A 49 3.46 -20.43 0.94
N SER A 50 4.34 -19.50 1.31
CA SER A 50 4.48 -19.09 2.71
C SER A 50 3.42 -18.04 3.06
N PRO A 51 2.67 -18.20 4.16
CA PRO A 51 1.73 -17.17 4.60
C PRO A 51 2.49 -15.90 5.01
N VAL A 52 1.90 -14.74 4.71
CA VAL A 52 2.47 -13.45 5.09
C VAL A 52 2.03 -13.07 6.49
N LYS A 53 2.96 -12.48 7.26
CA LYS A 53 2.63 -11.85 8.53
C LYS A 53 1.73 -10.63 8.28
N ILE A 54 0.64 -10.53 9.03
CA ILE A 54 -0.27 -9.39 8.92
C ILE A 54 0.39 -8.15 9.52
N ALA A 55 0.94 -7.29 8.67
CA ALA A 55 1.65 -6.08 9.05
C ALA A 55 1.67 -5.08 7.89
N LEU A 56 1.72 -3.79 8.24
CA LEU A 56 1.99 -2.74 7.26
C LEU A 56 3.41 -2.92 6.71
N LYS A 57 3.56 -3.00 5.39
CA LYS A 57 4.85 -3.06 4.73
C LYS A 57 5.16 -1.68 4.17
N GLN A 58 6.31 -1.12 4.54
CA GLN A 58 6.76 0.18 4.07
C GLN A 58 8.18 0.08 3.56
N THR A 59 8.40 0.53 2.34
CA THR A 59 9.72 0.75 1.75
C THR A 59 10.00 2.25 1.77
N TRP A 60 11.15 2.64 2.32
CA TRP A 60 11.62 4.03 2.32
C TRP A 60 12.87 4.12 1.46
N ILE A 61 12.82 4.98 0.44
CA ILE A 61 13.90 5.17 -0.55
C ILE A 61 14.27 6.65 -0.54
N PRO A 62 15.23 7.04 0.31
CA PRO A 62 15.63 8.44 0.48
C PRO A 62 16.14 9.07 -0.82
N GLU A 63 16.84 8.31 -1.65
CA GLU A 63 17.47 8.80 -2.89
C GLU A 63 16.44 9.29 -3.92
N LEU A 64 15.21 8.79 -3.84
CA LEU A 64 14.10 9.17 -4.71
C LEU A 64 13.03 10.01 -3.99
N ASP A 65 13.20 10.29 -2.70
CA ASP A 65 12.18 10.88 -1.83
C ASP A 65 10.84 10.10 -1.87
N VAL A 66 10.94 8.77 -1.84
CA VAL A 66 9.78 7.86 -1.94
C VAL A 66 9.55 7.13 -0.63
N ILE A 67 8.30 7.14 -0.18
CA ILE A 67 7.78 6.21 0.83
C ILE A 67 6.63 5.45 0.20
N ASP A 68 6.78 4.12 0.11
CA ASP A 68 5.85 3.25 -0.60
C ASP A 68 5.32 2.15 0.33
N ARG A 69 4.01 1.92 0.29
CA ARG A 69 3.31 0.88 1.07
C ARG A 69 2.50 -0.07 0.19
N CYS A 70 2.67 -0.03 -1.14
CA CYS A 70 1.90 -0.81 -2.10
C CYS A 70 2.02 -2.32 -1.84
N THR A 71 3.22 -2.79 -1.45
CA THR A 71 3.49 -4.19 -1.10
C THR A 71 2.74 -4.67 0.13
N THR A 72 2.07 -3.78 0.89
CA THR A 72 1.15 -4.17 1.97
C THR A 72 -0.02 -4.99 1.43
N CYS A 73 -0.60 -4.60 0.30
CA CYS A 73 -1.72 -5.32 -0.33
C CYS A 73 -1.24 -6.24 -1.46
N HIS A 74 -0.23 -5.81 -2.23
CA HIS A 74 0.34 -6.55 -3.34
C HIS A 74 1.38 -7.59 -2.89
N VAL A 75 1.00 -8.45 -1.95
CA VAL A 75 1.94 -9.37 -1.28
C VAL A 75 2.40 -10.54 -2.15
N GLY A 76 1.64 -10.89 -3.18
CA GLY A 76 1.98 -11.96 -4.13
C GLY A 76 2.81 -11.50 -5.33
N MET A 77 3.14 -10.21 -5.42
CA MET A 77 3.71 -9.64 -6.64
C MET A 77 5.07 -10.22 -7.06
N MET A 78 5.83 -10.76 -6.11
CA MET A 78 7.15 -11.36 -6.34
C MET A 78 7.09 -12.88 -6.55
N GLU A 79 5.89 -13.48 -6.53
CA GLU A 79 5.70 -14.92 -6.67
C GLU A 79 5.36 -15.26 -8.13
N PRO A 80 6.31 -15.74 -8.97
CA PRO A 80 6.08 -15.91 -10.41
C PRO A 80 4.95 -16.90 -10.73
N ALA A 81 4.71 -17.85 -9.82
CA ALA A 81 3.64 -18.82 -9.93
C ALA A 81 2.23 -18.22 -9.78
N LEU A 82 2.11 -17.00 -9.27
CA LEU A 82 0.83 -16.29 -9.13
C LEU A 82 0.51 -15.38 -10.33
N LYS A 83 1.18 -15.55 -11.48
CA LYS A 83 0.95 -14.72 -12.68
C LYS A 83 -0.51 -14.69 -13.16
N ASP A 84 -1.24 -15.79 -12.96
CA ASP A 84 -2.63 -15.96 -13.40
C ASP A 84 -3.65 -15.68 -12.27
N ALA A 85 -3.19 -15.21 -11.11
CA ALA A 85 -4.05 -14.84 -10.00
C ALA A 85 -4.71 -13.46 -10.24
N ASP A 86 -5.83 -13.23 -9.57
CA ASP A 86 -6.49 -11.91 -9.60
C ASP A 86 -5.71 -10.85 -8.81
N LEU A 87 -5.84 -9.59 -9.21
CA LEU A 87 -5.33 -8.47 -8.42
C LEU A 87 -6.02 -8.42 -7.03
N PRO A 88 -5.28 -8.10 -5.95
CA PRO A 88 -3.88 -7.66 -5.92
C PRO A 88 -2.85 -8.80 -5.70
N PHE A 89 -3.24 -10.07 -5.84
CA PHE A 89 -2.35 -11.22 -5.55
C PHE A 89 -1.53 -11.68 -6.75
N ALA A 90 -1.89 -11.21 -7.94
CA ALA A 90 -1.17 -11.45 -9.18
C ALA A 90 0.33 -11.13 -9.06
N ALA A 91 1.16 -11.97 -9.69
CA ALA A 91 2.56 -11.68 -9.89
C ALA A 91 2.73 -10.42 -10.76
N HIS A 92 3.79 -9.67 -10.52
CA HIS A 92 4.14 -8.55 -11.38
C HIS A 92 4.64 -9.06 -12.74
N SER A 93 4.36 -8.32 -13.81
CA SER A 93 5.03 -8.51 -15.10
C SER A 93 6.55 -8.32 -14.97
N PRO A 94 7.38 -8.69 -15.96
CA PRO A 94 8.80 -8.35 -15.94
C PRO A 94 9.04 -6.86 -15.65
N MET A 95 9.95 -6.56 -14.73
CA MET A 95 10.30 -5.20 -14.28
C MET A 95 11.77 -4.91 -14.56
N TYR A 96 12.07 -3.66 -14.92
CA TYR A 96 13.45 -3.17 -15.10
C TYR A 96 14.09 -2.69 -13.79
N HIS A 97 13.27 -2.40 -12.77
CA HIS A 97 13.73 -1.97 -11.44
C HIS A 97 13.06 -2.80 -10.36
N HIS A 98 13.83 -3.17 -9.33
CA HIS A 98 13.31 -3.90 -8.18
C HIS A 98 12.58 -2.94 -7.21
N PRO A 99 11.34 -3.24 -6.80
CA PRO A 99 10.56 -2.39 -5.89
C PRO A 99 11.22 -2.18 -4.52
N GLU A 100 12.10 -3.07 -4.08
CA GLU A 100 12.85 -2.92 -2.83
C GLU A 100 13.81 -1.73 -2.87
N ARG A 101 14.25 -1.31 -4.07
CA ARG A 101 15.15 -0.16 -4.27
C ARG A 101 14.47 1.05 -4.89
N PHE A 102 13.38 0.84 -5.62
CA PHE A 102 12.74 1.89 -6.40
C PHE A 102 11.30 2.20 -5.96
N GLY A 103 10.66 1.29 -5.21
CA GLY A 103 9.25 1.42 -4.86
C GLY A 103 8.35 1.22 -6.08
N CYS A 104 7.05 1.46 -5.90
CA CYS A 104 6.06 1.29 -6.97
C CYS A 104 5.69 2.64 -7.59
N THR A 105 5.63 3.69 -6.77
CA THR A 105 5.18 5.03 -7.21
C THR A 105 6.03 5.70 -8.28
N PRO A 106 7.35 5.48 -8.43
CA PRO A 106 8.07 6.10 -9.56
C PRO A 106 7.63 5.59 -10.93
N CYS A 107 7.18 4.33 -11.02
CA CYS A 107 6.66 3.77 -12.27
C CYS A 107 5.14 4.01 -12.40
N HIS A 108 4.41 3.80 -11.32
CA HIS A 108 2.95 3.78 -11.35
C HIS A 108 2.28 5.10 -10.96
N SER A 109 3.03 6.10 -10.45
CA SER A 109 2.48 7.28 -9.76
C SER A 109 1.59 6.90 -8.58
N GLY A 110 0.57 7.71 -8.25
CA GLY A 110 -0.31 7.45 -7.12
C GLY A 110 0.28 7.89 -5.76
N GLN A 111 -0.38 7.46 -4.69
CA GLN A 111 -0.04 7.82 -3.32
C GLN A 111 0.65 6.67 -2.59
N GLY A 112 1.96 6.74 -2.42
CA GLY A 112 2.76 5.68 -1.82
C GLY A 112 2.43 5.40 -0.35
N LEU A 113 1.94 6.41 0.39
CA LEU A 113 1.54 6.25 1.80
C LEU A 113 0.15 5.65 2.00
N ALA A 114 -0.61 5.49 0.92
CA ALA A 114 -2.00 5.04 0.98
C ALA A 114 -2.11 3.60 1.49
N THR A 115 -3.15 3.36 2.27
CA THR A 115 -3.44 2.04 2.86
C THR A 115 -4.89 1.60 2.62
N SER A 116 -5.54 2.21 1.62
CA SER A 116 -6.89 1.88 1.17
C SER A 116 -7.01 2.11 -0.34
N VAL A 117 -7.81 1.29 -1.03
CA VAL A 117 -7.96 1.33 -2.49
C VAL A 117 -8.42 2.69 -2.95
N LYS A 118 -9.42 3.28 -2.27
CA LYS A 118 -9.94 4.60 -2.58
C LYS A 118 -8.87 5.69 -2.56
N THR A 119 -7.93 5.61 -1.62
CA THR A 119 -6.83 6.58 -1.51
C THR A 119 -5.64 6.25 -2.41
N THR A 120 -5.56 5.04 -2.95
CA THR A 120 -4.49 4.63 -3.87
C THR A 120 -4.86 4.95 -5.32
N PHE A 121 -6.09 4.62 -5.73
CA PHE A 121 -6.55 4.72 -7.12
C PHE A 121 -7.58 5.83 -7.36
N GLY A 122 -8.23 6.33 -6.32
CA GLY A 122 -9.26 7.35 -6.45
C GLY A 122 -8.68 8.76 -6.62
N PHE A 123 -9.50 9.67 -7.15
CA PHE A 123 -9.20 11.10 -7.15
C PHE A 123 -9.33 11.63 -5.71
N ILE A 124 -8.19 11.83 -5.05
CA ILE A 124 -8.13 12.46 -3.73
C ILE A 124 -8.04 13.97 -3.90
N LYS A 125 -8.84 14.71 -3.14
CA LYS A 125 -8.77 16.16 -3.09
C LYS A 125 -7.35 16.58 -2.68
N PHE A 126 -6.74 17.47 -3.47
CA PHE A 126 -5.37 17.97 -3.27
C PHE A 126 -4.25 16.95 -3.50
N TRP A 127 -4.52 15.86 -4.22
CA TRP A 127 -3.49 14.96 -4.72
C TRP A 127 -3.39 15.10 -6.24
N ASP A 128 -2.26 15.59 -6.72
CA ASP A 128 -1.97 15.95 -8.10
C ASP A 128 -1.38 14.80 -8.93
N LYS A 129 -0.95 13.70 -8.28
CA LYS A 129 -0.30 12.54 -8.91
C LYS A 129 -1.18 11.28 -8.84
N PRO A 130 -2.26 11.16 -9.63
CA PRO A 130 -3.09 9.96 -9.64
C PRO A 130 -2.29 8.73 -10.09
N MET A 131 -2.76 7.54 -9.75
CA MET A 131 -2.19 6.30 -10.25
C MET A 131 -2.36 6.21 -11.77
N LEU A 132 -1.28 5.93 -12.50
CA LEU A 132 -1.32 5.74 -13.95
C LEU A 132 -2.00 4.42 -14.28
N SER A 133 -2.79 4.43 -15.36
CA SER A 133 -3.29 3.18 -15.95
C SER A 133 -2.12 2.38 -16.52
N SER A 134 -2.26 1.05 -16.61
CA SER A 134 -1.21 0.17 -17.15
C SER A 134 -0.70 0.60 -18.54
N LYS A 135 -1.56 1.19 -19.37
CA LYS A 135 -1.22 1.69 -20.72
C LYS A 135 -0.28 2.88 -20.73
N PHE A 136 -0.09 3.56 -19.59
CA PHE A 136 0.70 4.78 -19.49
C PHE A 136 1.91 4.64 -18.56
N ILE A 137 2.18 3.45 -18.00
CA ILE A 137 3.31 3.24 -17.07
C ILE A 137 4.65 3.64 -17.71
N GLU A 138 4.85 3.33 -19.00
CA GLU A 138 6.08 3.64 -19.73
C GLU A 138 6.37 5.14 -19.82
N SER A 139 5.35 6.01 -19.69
CA SER A 139 5.55 7.45 -19.66
C SER A 139 6.38 7.92 -18.46
N SER A 140 6.40 7.15 -17.37
CA SER A 140 7.19 7.45 -16.18
C SER A 140 8.69 7.23 -16.39
N CYS A 141 9.10 6.36 -17.33
CA CYS A 141 10.50 6.03 -17.58
C CYS A 141 11.33 7.28 -17.92
N GLY A 142 10.75 8.19 -18.71
CA GLY A 142 11.39 9.45 -19.14
C GLY A 142 11.63 10.48 -18.02
N THR A 143 11.12 10.23 -16.81
CA THR A 143 11.43 11.05 -15.62
C THR A 143 12.93 11.01 -15.31
N CYS A 144 13.53 9.83 -15.48
CA CYS A 144 14.94 9.57 -15.20
C CYS A 144 15.74 9.22 -16.46
N HIS A 145 15.19 8.40 -17.36
CA HIS A 145 15.85 7.97 -18.59
C HIS A 145 15.65 9.01 -19.70
N LYS A 146 16.42 10.10 -19.63
CA LYS A 146 16.40 11.16 -20.65
C LYS A 146 17.32 10.80 -21.82
N GLU A 147 16.96 11.29 -23.00
CA GLU A 147 17.67 11.00 -24.24
C GLU A 147 19.14 11.46 -24.14
N GLY A 148 20.08 10.52 -24.32
CA GLY A 148 21.53 10.73 -24.18
C GLY A 148 22.21 9.98 -23.02
N GLU A 149 21.46 9.53 -22.01
CA GLU A 149 22.00 8.82 -20.82
C GLU A 149 21.59 7.34 -20.75
N VAL A 150 20.78 6.87 -21.71
CA VAL A 150 20.30 5.48 -21.74
C VAL A 150 21.31 4.63 -22.50
N THR A 151 22.15 3.88 -21.79
CA THR A 151 22.89 2.77 -22.43
C THR A 151 21.84 1.75 -22.88
N HIS A 152 21.59 1.68 -24.19
CA HIS A 152 20.84 0.59 -24.78
C HIS A 152 21.55 -0.72 -24.39
N ALA A 153 20.90 -1.50 -23.53
CA ALA A 153 21.31 -2.88 -23.24
C ALA A 153 20.85 -3.78 -24.38
#